data_AF-A0A931VNZ2-F1
#
_entry.id   AF-A0A931VNZ2-F1
#
_cell.length_a   1.000
_cell.length_b   1.000
_cell.length_c   1.000
_cell.angle_alpha   90.00
_cell.angle_beta   90.00
_cell.angle_gamma   90.00
#
_symmetry.space_group_name_H-M   'P 1'
#
loop_
_entity.id
_entity.type
_entity.pdbx_description
1 polymer ?
#
loop_
_entity_poly.entity_id
_entity_poly.type
_entity_poly.pdbx_seq_one_letter_code
_entity_poly.pdbx_strand_id
1 'polypeptide(L)'
;MLASFARGSDIALNTSGRSYPELQGLHRFQRWLTESGRVTDGEGSVWWSKVNGLMLLDMVESAALGRQDAVGCSGPVRAWAAYWTNHTKGERTRLFWEAHQCGLNEAGRKAESVLALEPPVERDFITTALSSVEIAALANLPTGRGGSRVVGGFCRVFYPSSYPADDEAGADARSLLARATGGSHPRMRIVAAVIRGRFGR
;
A
#
# COMPACT_ATOMS: atom_id res chain seq x y z
N MET A 1 11.26 -15.38 -7.09
CA MET A 1 9.98 -14.78 -6.64
C MET A 1 9.77 -13.40 -7.26
N LEU A 2 10.84 -12.59 -7.35
CA LEU A 2 10.88 -11.29 -8.04
C LEU A 2 10.37 -11.31 -9.50
N ALA A 3 10.70 -12.35 -10.28
CA ALA A 3 10.23 -12.46 -11.66
C ALA A 3 8.72 -12.76 -11.79
N SER A 4 8.08 -13.36 -10.78
CA SER A 4 6.62 -13.51 -10.72
C SER A 4 5.95 -12.24 -10.17
N PHE A 5 6.65 -11.51 -9.31
CA PHE A 5 6.19 -10.24 -8.76
C PHE A 5 6.16 -9.14 -9.83
N ALA A 6 7.25 -8.97 -10.60
CA ALA A 6 7.31 -8.05 -11.75
C ALA A 6 6.31 -8.44 -12.85
N ARG A 7 6.20 -9.74 -13.17
CA ARG A 7 5.20 -10.23 -14.15
C ARG A 7 3.76 -10.06 -13.66
N GLY A 8 3.48 -10.28 -12.37
CA GLY A 8 2.15 -10.07 -11.79
C GLY A 8 1.73 -8.60 -11.82
N SER A 9 2.65 -7.70 -11.52
CA SER A 9 2.46 -6.25 -11.66
C SER A 9 2.24 -5.84 -13.11
N ASP A 10 3.06 -6.33 -14.05
CA ASP A 10 2.89 -6.03 -15.48
C ASP A 10 1.57 -6.60 -16.04
N ILE A 11 1.17 -7.81 -15.63
CA ILE A 11 -0.11 -8.42 -16.02
C ILE A 11 -1.28 -7.60 -15.48
N ALA A 12 -1.26 -7.17 -14.22
CA ALA A 12 -2.30 -6.31 -13.66
C ALA A 12 -2.34 -4.90 -14.31
N LEU A 13 -1.21 -4.41 -14.81
CA LEU A 13 -1.08 -3.08 -15.41
C LEU A 13 -1.37 -3.03 -16.92
N ASN A 14 -1.19 -4.13 -17.67
CA ASN A 14 -1.33 -4.17 -19.14
C ASN A 14 -2.57 -4.93 -19.66
N THR A 15 -3.35 -5.61 -18.82
CA THR A 15 -4.43 -6.52 -19.26
C THR A 15 -5.64 -5.86 -19.91
N SER A 16 -5.80 -4.53 -19.86
CA SER A 16 -7.02 -3.87 -20.36
C SER A 16 -6.84 -2.89 -21.52
N GLY A 17 -5.60 -2.60 -21.95
CA GLY A 17 -5.33 -1.49 -22.87
C GLY A 17 -5.74 -0.11 -22.32
N ARG A 18 -6.03 0.00 -21.01
CA ARG A 18 -6.45 1.24 -20.34
C ARG A 18 -5.39 1.69 -19.36
N SER A 19 -5.26 3.01 -19.22
CA SER A 19 -4.41 3.62 -18.19
C SER A 19 -5.15 3.62 -16.86
N TYR A 20 -4.55 3.03 -15.83
CA TYR A 20 -4.95 3.14 -14.43
C TYR A 20 -3.94 4.00 -13.67
N PRO A 21 -4.12 5.34 -13.62
CA PRO A 21 -3.15 6.23 -12.99
C PRO A 21 -2.89 5.88 -11.54
N GLU A 22 -3.91 5.40 -10.81
CA GLU A 22 -3.82 5.09 -9.39
C GLU A 22 -2.81 3.97 -9.09
N LEU A 23 -2.62 3.04 -10.04
CA LEU A 23 -1.65 1.96 -9.90
C LEU A 23 -0.20 2.41 -10.07
N GLN A 24 0.06 3.62 -10.56
CA GLN A 24 1.43 4.15 -10.63
C GLN A 24 2.06 4.32 -9.23
N GLY A 25 1.24 4.61 -8.22
CA GLY A 25 1.69 4.66 -6.83
C GLY A 25 2.18 3.30 -6.35
N LEU A 26 1.39 2.25 -6.61
CA LEU A 26 1.75 0.86 -6.30
C LEU A 26 3.02 0.43 -7.04
N HIS A 27 3.12 0.69 -8.33
CA HIS A 27 4.32 0.34 -9.10
C HIS A 27 5.60 1.00 -8.54
N ARG A 28 5.52 2.27 -8.12
CA ARG A 28 6.67 2.95 -7.49
C ARG A 28 7.01 2.36 -6.12
N PHE A 29 6.01 2.01 -5.34
CA PHE A 29 6.20 1.37 -4.05
C PHE A 29 6.85 -0.01 -4.21
N GLN A 30 6.38 -0.82 -5.16
CA GLN A 30 6.98 -2.10 -5.50
C GLN A 30 8.43 -1.97 -5.97
N ARG A 31 8.72 -0.96 -6.78
CA ARG A 31 10.09 -0.65 -7.17
C ARG A 31 10.96 -0.32 -5.95
N TRP A 32 10.47 0.51 -5.03
CA TRP A 32 11.18 0.84 -3.80
C TRP A 32 11.39 -0.40 -2.89
N LEU A 33 10.43 -1.32 -2.81
CA LEU A 33 10.60 -2.57 -2.04
C LEU A 33 11.79 -3.39 -2.55
N THR A 34 11.94 -3.49 -3.86
CA THR A 34 13.08 -4.18 -4.48
C THR A 34 14.38 -3.38 -4.33
N GLU A 35 14.35 -2.08 -4.64
CA GLU A 35 15.55 -1.21 -4.58
C GLU A 35 16.10 -1.08 -3.15
N SER A 36 15.24 -1.12 -2.14
CA SER A 36 15.66 -1.07 -0.74
C SER A 36 16.05 -2.42 -0.14
N GLY A 37 15.96 -3.52 -0.90
CA GLY A 37 16.31 -4.85 -0.39
C GLY A 37 15.26 -5.50 0.52
N ARG A 38 14.05 -4.92 0.64
CA ARG A 38 12.95 -5.49 1.44
C ARG A 38 12.32 -6.71 0.80
N VAL A 39 12.26 -6.75 -0.53
CA VAL A 39 11.77 -7.89 -1.30
C VAL A 39 12.90 -8.33 -2.23
N THR A 40 13.63 -9.37 -1.81
CA THR A 40 14.68 -10.03 -2.60
C THR A 40 14.46 -11.55 -2.60
N ASP A 41 15.09 -12.26 -3.53
CA ASP A 41 14.93 -13.72 -3.61
C ASP A 41 15.75 -14.39 -2.50
N GLY A 42 15.08 -14.85 -1.45
CA GLY A 42 15.67 -15.63 -0.34
C GLY A 42 16.24 -14.80 0.81
N GLU A 43 16.24 -13.47 0.69
CA GLU A 43 16.73 -12.53 1.71
C GLU A 43 15.69 -11.41 1.91
N GLY A 44 15.96 -10.46 2.82
CA GLY A 44 15.11 -9.30 3.07
C GLY A 44 13.98 -9.55 4.08
N SER A 45 12.92 -8.76 3.96
CA SER A 45 11.79 -8.78 4.88
C SER A 45 10.78 -9.86 4.49
N VAL A 46 10.57 -10.80 5.40
CA VAL A 46 9.54 -11.84 5.28
C VAL A 46 8.16 -11.20 5.32
N TRP A 47 7.98 -10.18 6.16
CA TRP A 47 6.70 -9.48 6.29
C TRP A 47 6.33 -8.70 5.02
N TRP A 48 7.22 -7.85 4.50
CA TRP A 48 6.97 -7.09 3.28
C TRP A 48 6.73 -7.99 2.07
N SER A 49 7.52 -9.06 1.94
CA SER A 49 7.34 -10.05 0.87
C SER A 49 5.98 -10.73 0.95
N LYS A 50 5.57 -11.17 2.14
CA LYS A 50 4.29 -11.87 2.34
C LYS A 50 3.08 -10.96 2.09
N VAL A 51 3.08 -9.75 2.67
CA VAL A 51 1.96 -8.81 2.52
C VAL A 51 1.77 -8.40 1.06
N ASN A 52 2.84 -7.96 0.41
CA ASN A 52 2.75 -7.51 -0.98
C ASN A 52 2.50 -8.65 -1.96
N GLY A 53 3.03 -9.85 -1.69
CA GLY A 53 2.75 -11.03 -2.48
C GLY A 53 1.27 -11.41 -2.45
N LEU A 54 0.64 -11.40 -1.27
CA LEU A 54 -0.80 -11.67 -1.13
C LEU A 54 -1.65 -10.62 -1.86
N MET A 55 -1.34 -9.32 -1.67
CA MET A 55 -2.07 -8.26 -2.35
C MET A 55 -1.96 -8.36 -3.88
N LEU A 56 -0.79 -8.72 -4.41
CA LEU A 56 -0.61 -8.97 -5.84
C LEU A 56 -1.41 -10.17 -6.33
N LEU A 57 -1.47 -11.26 -5.55
CA LEU A 57 -2.29 -12.42 -5.89
C LEU A 57 -3.77 -12.04 -5.97
N ASP A 58 -4.28 -11.25 -5.01
CA ASP A 58 -5.65 -10.75 -5.05
C ASP A 58 -5.92 -9.89 -6.31
N MET A 59 -4.96 -9.07 -6.72
CA MET A 59 -5.04 -8.26 -7.94
C MET A 59 -5.04 -9.12 -9.21
N VAL A 60 -4.20 -10.15 -9.29
CA VAL A 60 -4.13 -11.06 -10.44
C VAL A 60 -5.39 -11.91 -10.54
N GLU A 61 -5.85 -12.47 -9.42
CA GLU A 61 -7.09 -13.27 -9.36
C GLU A 61 -8.29 -12.42 -9.79
N SER A 62 -8.42 -11.20 -9.25
CA SER A 62 -9.50 -10.30 -9.64
C SER A 62 -9.45 -9.85 -11.11
N ALA A 63 -8.25 -9.67 -11.68
CA ALA A 63 -8.11 -9.38 -13.11
C ALA A 63 -8.52 -10.57 -13.98
N ALA A 64 -8.23 -11.80 -13.55
CA ALA A 64 -8.58 -13.03 -14.27
C ALA A 64 -10.09 -13.31 -14.27
N LEU A 65 -10.83 -12.87 -13.25
CA LEU A 65 -12.30 -12.96 -13.19
C LEU A 65 -13.00 -12.06 -14.23
N GLY A 66 -12.30 -11.05 -14.76
CA GLY A 66 -12.86 -10.11 -15.73
C GLY A 66 -14.06 -9.33 -15.18
N ARG A 67 -15.19 -9.36 -15.90
CA ARG A 67 -16.47 -8.74 -15.45
C ARG A 67 -17.44 -9.76 -14.83
N GLN A 68 -17.01 -11.00 -14.62
CA GLN A 68 -17.90 -12.02 -14.05
C GLN A 68 -18.13 -11.75 -12.56
N ASP A 69 -19.25 -12.26 -12.05
CA ASP A 69 -19.62 -12.09 -10.65
C ASP A 69 -18.55 -12.68 -9.73
N ALA A 70 -17.92 -11.83 -8.91
CA ALA A 70 -16.95 -12.23 -7.90
C ALA A 70 -17.61 -12.88 -6.66
N VAL A 71 -18.77 -13.52 -6.86
CA VAL A 71 -19.55 -14.20 -5.82
C VAL A 71 -18.78 -15.45 -5.38
N GLY A 72 -18.47 -15.53 -4.08
CA GLY A 72 -17.65 -16.61 -3.51
C GLY A 72 -16.15 -16.32 -3.42
N CYS A 73 -15.66 -15.24 -4.04
CA CYS A 73 -14.26 -14.81 -3.91
C CYS A 73 -13.99 -14.16 -2.55
N SER A 74 -12.71 -14.03 -2.19
CA SER A 74 -12.28 -13.32 -0.98
C SER A 74 -12.72 -11.84 -1.01
N GLY A 75 -12.83 -11.20 0.16
CA GLY A 75 -13.15 -9.77 0.26
C GLY A 75 -12.23 -8.87 -0.60
N PRO A 76 -10.89 -9.02 -0.50
CA PRO A 76 -9.95 -8.27 -1.33
C PRO A 76 -10.14 -8.47 -2.84
N VAL A 77 -10.34 -9.71 -3.29
CA VAL A 77 -10.56 -10.03 -4.72
C VAL A 77 -11.82 -9.33 -5.26
N ARG A 78 -12.92 -9.35 -4.48
CA ARG A 78 -14.15 -8.64 -4.85
C ARG A 78 -13.94 -7.12 -4.94
N ALA A 79 -13.19 -6.55 -4.00
CA ALA A 79 -12.93 -5.11 -3.98
C ALA A 79 -12.07 -4.68 -5.19
N TRP A 80 -11.06 -5.46 -5.55
CA TRP A 80 -10.29 -5.23 -6.78
C TRP A 80 -11.15 -5.41 -8.04
N ALA A 81 -12.02 -6.42 -8.10
CA ALA A 81 -12.97 -6.59 -9.21
C ALA A 81 -13.90 -5.36 -9.37
N ALA A 82 -14.37 -4.77 -8.28
CA ALA A 82 -15.13 -3.53 -8.30
C ALA A 82 -14.31 -2.34 -8.84
N TYR A 83 -13.04 -2.23 -8.45
CA TYR A 83 -12.12 -1.23 -9.00
C TYR A 83 -11.91 -1.40 -10.52
N TRP A 84 -11.73 -2.63 -11.00
CA TRP A 84 -11.52 -2.92 -12.43
C TRP A 84 -12.73 -2.56 -13.30
N THR A 85 -13.94 -2.74 -12.76
CA THR A 85 -15.21 -2.60 -13.48
C THR A 85 -15.82 -1.20 -13.42
N ASN A 86 -15.52 -0.38 -12.41
CA ASN A 86 -16.03 0.99 -12.33
C ASN A 86 -15.18 1.97 -13.16
N HIS A 87 -15.83 2.91 -13.85
CA HIS A 87 -15.23 3.76 -14.87
C HIS A 87 -15.40 5.27 -14.63
N THR A 88 -16.07 5.69 -13.56
CA THR A 88 -16.20 7.12 -13.28
C THR A 88 -14.91 7.66 -12.64
N LYS A 89 -14.41 8.81 -13.13
CA LYS A 89 -13.18 9.45 -12.58
C LYS A 89 -13.29 9.73 -11.08
N GLY A 90 -14.49 10.03 -10.58
CA GLY A 90 -14.72 10.37 -9.17
C GLY A 90 -14.66 9.17 -8.22
N GLU A 91 -15.06 7.98 -8.66
CA GLU A 91 -15.12 6.80 -7.80
C GLU A 91 -13.85 5.95 -7.87
N ARG A 92 -13.06 6.05 -8.93
CA ARG A 92 -11.86 5.22 -9.11
C ARG A 92 -10.85 5.33 -7.97
N THR A 93 -10.54 6.54 -7.50
CA THR A 93 -9.60 6.70 -6.37
C THR A 93 -10.17 6.09 -5.09
N ARG A 94 -11.48 6.24 -4.85
CA ARG A 94 -12.16 5.66 -3.68
C ARG A 94 -12.10 4.13 -3.73
N LEU A 95 -12.48 3.55 -4.87
CA LEU A 95 -12.48 2.10 -5.07
C LEU A 95 -11.07 1.51 -5.04
N PHE A 96 -10.07 2.25 -5.54
CA PHE A 96 -8.66 1.89 -5.38
C PHE A 96 -8.30 1.79 -3.90
N TRP A 97 -8.61 2.80 -3.09
CA TRP A 97 -8.29 2.79 -1.67
C TRP A 97 -9.07 1.73 -0.91
N GLU A 98 -10.33 1.46 -1.26
CA GLU A 98 -11.12 0.38 -0.67
C GLU A 98 -10.51 -0.99 -0.96
N ALA A 99 -10.14 -1.25 -2.21
CA ALA A 99 -9.47 -2.50 -2.60
C ALA A 99 -8.10 -2.64 -1.93
N HIS A 100 -7.31 -1.57 -1.93
CA HIS A 100 -6.01 -1.51 -1.28
C HIS A 100 -6.10 -1.80 0.22
N GLN A 101 -6.99 -1.12 0.94
CA GLN A 101 -7.14 -1.28 2.38
C GLN A 101 -7.74 -2.65 2.75
N CYS A 102 -8.67 -3.17 1.94
CA CYS A 102 -9.19 -4.51 2.14
C CYS A 102 -8.08 -5.57 2.02
N GLY A 103 -7.28 -5.49 0.95
CA GLY A 103 -6.14 -6.38 0.74
C GLY A 103 -5.05 -6.22 1.79
N LEU A 104 -4.67 -4.99 2.14
CA LEU A 104 -3.63 -4.71 3.14
C LEU A 104 -4.01 -5.25 4.53
N ASN A 105 -5.26 -5.05 4.95
CA ASN A 105 -5.73 -5.55 6.25
C ASN A 105 -5.74 -7.08 6.30
N GLU A 106 -6.26 -7.74 5.26
CA GLU A 106 -6.32 -9.21 5.20
C GLU A 106 -4.91 -9.82 5.10
N ALA A 107 -4.03 -9.24 4.27
CA ALA A 107 -2.66 -9.68 4.11
C ALA A 107 -1.83 -9.42 5.39
N GLY A 108 -2.00 -8.27 6.02
CA GLY A 108 -1.36 -7.91 7.29
C GLY A 108 -1.73 -8.89 8.41
N ARG A 109 -3.01 -9.24 8.53
CA ARG A 109 -3.50 -10.26 9.48
C ARG A 109 -2.87 -11.63 9.20
N LYS A 110 -2.80 -12.06 7.93
CA LYS A 110 -2.14 -13.32 7.54
C LYS A 110 -0.62 -13.32 7.75
N ALA A 111 0.00 -12.14 7.82
CA ALA A 111 1.42 -11.94 8.03
C ALA A 111 1.78 -11.57 9.48
N GLU A 112 0.80 -11.50 10.39
CA GLU A 112 1.02 -11.06 11.77
C GLU A 112 2.09 -11.90 12.49
N SER A 113 2.07 -13.22 12.31
CA SER A 113 3.05 -14.11 12.95
C SER A 113 4.48 -13.89 12.48
N VAL A 114 4.69 -13.42 11.25
CA VAL A 114 6.03 -13.15 10.71
C VAL A 114 6.51 -11.74 10.99
N LEU A 115 5.64 -10.83 11.45
CA LEU A 115 6.04 -9.48 11.87
C LEU A 115 7.03 -9.53 13.03
N ALA A 116 6.90 -10.51 13.93
CA ALA A 116 7.80 -10.68 15.06
C ALA A 116 9.24 -11.07 14.65
N LEU A 117 9.44 -11.54 13.41
CA LEU A 117 10.76 -11.87 12.86
C LEU A 117 11.51 -10.62 12.36
N GLU A 118 10.81 -9.51 12.18
CA GLU A 118 11.41 -8.27 11.71
C GLU A 118 12.23 -7.58 12.82
N PRO A 119 13.34 -6.91 12.48
CA PRO A 119 14.08 -6.07 13.42
C PRO A 119 13.18 -5.01 14.08
N PRO A 120 13.42 -4.62 15.34
CA PRO A 120 12.58 -3.64 16.04
C PRO A 120 12.35 -2.34 15.25
N VAL A 121 13.40 -1.77 14.68
CA VAL A 121 13.32 -0.54 13.88
C VAL A 121 12.48 -0.73 12.62
N GLU A 122 12.55 -1.90 11.98
CA GLU A 122 11.71 -2.21 10.83
C GLU A 122 10.24 -2.35 11.22
N ARG A 123 9.94 -2.93 12.38
CA ARG A 123 8.55 -3.02 12.89
C ARG A 123 7.96 -1.63 13.15
N ASP A 124 8.74 -0.72 13.72
CA ASP A 124 8.35 0.68 13.91
C ASP A 124 8.08 1.37 12.58
N PHE A 125 8.96 1.14 11.60
CA PHE A 125 8.79 1.67 10.26
C PHE A 125 7.54 1.10 9.57
N ILE A 126 7.32 -0.22 9.61
CA ILE A 126 6.11 -0.88 9.10
C ILE A 126 4.85 -0.23 9.69
N THR A 127 4.81 -0.06 11.02
CA THR A 127 3.69 0.57 11.72
C THR A 127 3.44 2.00 11.23
N THR A 128 4.50 2.76 11.00
CA THR A 128 4.42 4.14 10.51
C THR A 128 4.00 4.21 9.04
N ALA A 129 4.48 3.28 8.21
CA ALA A 129 4.11 3.17 6.82
C ALA A 129 2.62 2.81 6.67
N LEU A 130 2.14 1.81 7.43
CA LEU A 130 0.72 1.42 7.49
C LEU A 130 -0.18 2.58 7.91
N SER A 131 0.20 3.30 8.96
CA SER A 131 -0.53 4.49 9.42
C SER A 131 -0.61 5.54 8.32
N SER A 132 0.51 5.83 7.66
CA SER A 132 0.56 6.82 6.57
C SER A 132 -0.32 6.44 5.38
N VAL A 133 -0.39 5.14 5.05
CA VAL A 133 -1.28 4.60 4.01
C VAL A 133 -2.75 4.74 4.42
N GLU A 134 -3.10 4.44 5.67
CA GLU A 134 -4.46 4.61 6.18
C GLU A 134 -4.93 6.06 6.12
N ILE A 135 -4.06 7.01 6.49
CA ILE A 135 -4.31 8.44 6.33
C ILE A 135 -4.64 8.78 4.88
N ALA A 136 -3.79 8.33 3.95
CA ALA A 136 -3.96 8.63 2.53
C ALA A 136 -5.26 8.05 1.97
N ALA A 137 -5.65 6.85 2.42
CA ALA A 137 -6.91 6.21 2.08
C ALA A 137 -8.12 6.99 2.60
N LEU A 138 -8.13 7.36 3.88
CA LEU A 138 -9.22 8.13 4.50
C LEU A 138 -9.43 9.49 3.84
N ALA A 139 -8.35 10.15 3.43
CA ALA A 139 -8.41 11.42 2.72
C ALA A 139 -8.68 11.26 1.21
N ASN A 140 -8.85 10.02 0.72
CA ASN A 140 -9.03 9.66 -0.69
C ASN A 140 -8.01 10.35 -1.60
N LEU A 141 -6.73 10.32 -1.18
CA LEU A 141 -5.68 11.06 -1.87
C LEU A 141 -5.38 10.42 -3.24
N PRO A 142 -5.16 11.23 -4.28
CA PRO A 142 -4.78 10.69 -5.59
C PRO A 142 -3.42 9.98 -5.53
N THR A 143 -3.32 8.80 -6.12
CA THR A 143 -2.09 7.99 -6.15
C THR A 143 -1.35 8.04 -7.50
N GLY A 144 -2.00 8.54 -8.55
CA GLY A 144 -1.44 8.66 -9.91
C GLY A 144 -0.69 9.96 -10.22
N ARG A 145 -0.43 10.22 -11.51
CA ARG A 145 0.37 11.38 -11.99
C ARG A 145 -0.19 12.71 -11.43
N GLY A 146 0.58 13.37 -10.57
CA GLY A 146 0.19 14.59 -9.83
C GLY A 146 -0.09 14.35 -8.34
N GLY A 147 -0.77 13.25 -7.99
CA GLY A 147 -0.95 12.78 -6.61
C GLY A 147 0.24 11.97 -6.07
N SER A 148 1.05 11.43 -6.98
CA SER A 148 2.29 10.70 -6.66
C SER A 148 3.38 11.57 -6.02
N ARG A 149 3.20 12.90 -5.88
CA ARG A 149 4.10 13.71 -5.04
C ARG A 149 3.82 13.47 -3.55
N VAL A 150 2.59 13.07 -3.22
CA VAL A 150 2.22 12.65 -1.88
C VAL A 150 2.61 11.19 -1.72
N VAL A 151 1.90 10.20 -2.26
CA VAL A 151 2.24 8.79 -1.96
C VAL A 151 3.60 8.33 -2.54
N GLY A 152 3.90 8.65 -3.81
CA GLY A 152 5.16 8.27 -4.45
C GLY A 152 6.36 9.15 -4.09
N GLY A 153 6.13 10.38 -3.62
CA GLY A 153 7.16 11.27 -3.08
C GLY A 153 7.48 10.93 -1.65
N PHE A 154 6.49 10.45 -0.88
CA PHE A 154 6.69 9.94 0.47
C PHE A 154 7.67 8.76 0.50
N CYS A 155 7.51 7.81 -0.43
CA CYS A 155 8.42 6.66 -0.53
C CYS A 155 9.87 7.06 -0.88
N ARG A 156 10.07 8.07 -1.72
CA ARG A 156 11.42 8.45 -2.19
C ARG A 156 12.17 9.37 -1.25
N VAL A 157 11.46 10.15 -0.45
CA VAL A 157 12.07 11.18 0.41
C VAL A 157 12.12 10.73 1.87
N PHE A 158 11.22 9.85 2.31
CA PHE A 158 11.06 9.54 3.74
C PHE A 158 11.02 8.05 4.07
N TYR A 159 11.04 7.15 3.08
CA TYR A 159 11.19 5.74 3.39
C TYR A 159 12.68 5.37 3.41
N PRO A 160 13.10 4.47 4.32
CA PRO A 160 14.46 4.00 4.38
C PRO A 160 14.91 3.47 3.01
N SER A 161 16.13 3.81 2.62
CA SER A 161 16.72 3.40 1.34
C SER A 161 17.26 1.98 1.36
N SER A 162 17.39 1.37 2.55
CA SER A 162 17.88 0.01 2.75
C SER A 162 16.99 -0.77 3.71
N TYR A 163 17.19 -2.09 3.71
CA TYR A 163 16.64 -3.03 4.67
C TYR A 163 17.78 -3.62 5.50
N PRO A 164 17.63 -3.74 6.83
CA PRO A 164 16.52 -3.17 7.61
C PRO A 164 16.59 -1.64 7.66
N ALA A 165 15.48 -1.00 8.07
CA ALA A 165 15.47 0.41 8.39
C ALA A 165 16.51 0.74 9.48
N ASP A 166 17.10 1.93 9.38
CA ASP A 166 17.96 2.52 10.40
C ASP A 166 17.17 3.45 11.34
N ASP A 167 17.79 3.81 12.47
CA ASP A 167 17.16 4.64 13.49
C ASP A 167 16.79 6.04 12.97
N GLU A 168 17.56 6.57 12.02
CA GLU A 168 17.32 7.85 11.36
C GLU A 168 16.02 7.80 10.55
N ALA A 169 15.83 6.77 9.73
CA ALA A 169 14.61 6.58 8.97
C ALA A 169 13.39 6.31 9.86
N GLY A 170 13.58 5.64 11.01
CA GLY A 170 12.54 5.50 12.03
C GLY A 170 12.10 6.85 12.62
N ALA A 171 13.04 7.76 12.88
CA ALA A 171 12.76 9.10 13.39
C ALA A 171 12.07 9.99 12.33
N ASP A 172 12.52 9.94 11.08
CA ASP A 172 11.94 10.70 9.97
C ASP A 172 10.50 10.30 9.66
N ALA A 173 10.22 8.99 9.66
CA ALA A 173 8.87 8.48 9.46
C ALA A 173 7.91 8.98 10.55
N ARG A 174 8.33 8.96 11.83
CA ARG A 174 7.54 9.47 12.96
C ARG A 174 7.32 10.98 12.88
N SER A 175 8.36 11.74 12.56
CA SER A 175 8.28 13.19 12.38
C SER A 175 7.28 13.58 11.29
N LEU A 176 7.27 12.82 10.19
CA LEU A 176 6.35 13.04 9.08
C LEU A 176 4.91 12.68 9.42
N LEU A 177 4.66 11.56 10.13
CA LEU A 177 3.33 11.23 10.64
C LEU A 177 2.82 12.37 11.54
N ALA A 178 3.66 12.89 12.43
CA ALA A 178 3.31 14.01 13.30
C ALA A 178 2.93 15.27 12.51
N ARG A 179 3.70 15.62 11.47
CA ARG A 179 3.41 16.78 10.59
C ARG A 179 2.14 16.58 9.76
N ALA A 180 1.91 15.37 9.27
CA ALA A 180 0.69 14.99 8.59
C ALA A 180 -0.52 15.16 9.53
N THR A 181 -0.43 14.70 10.78
CA THR A 181 -1.51 14.83 11.76
C THR A 181 -1.63 16.22 12.40
N GLY A 182 -0.61 17.07 12.30
CA GLY A 182 -0.56 18.40 12.93
C GLY A 182 -0.87 19.58 11.99
N GLY A 183 -0.90 19.36 10.67
CA GLY A 183 -1.05 20.43 9.67
C GLY A 183 -2.48 20.99 9.53
N SER A 184 -2.58 22.30 9.32
CA SER A 184 -3.81 23.11 9.22
C SER A 184 -4.77 22.79 8.07
N HIS A 185 -4.55 21.70 7.33
CA HIS A 185 -5.40 21.33 6.20
C HIS A 185 -6.71 20.67 6.70
N PRO A 186 -7.91 21.09 6.27
CA PRO A 186 -9.18 20.59 6.81
C PRO A 186 -9.33 19.07 6.76
N ARG A 187 -8.80 18.43 5.71
CA ARG A 187 -8.79 16.95 5.57
C ARG A 187 -7.80 16.24 6.50
N MET A 188 -6.73 16.91 6.93
CA MET A 188 -5.74 16.37 7.86
C MET A 188 -6.18 16.48 9.34
N ARG A 189 -7.10 17.41 9.64
CA ARG A 189 -7.74 17.50 10.97
C ARG A 189 -8.64 16.28 11.28
N ILE A 190 -9.35 15.76 10.28
CA ILE A 190 -10.16 14.54 10.40
C ILE A 190 -9.25 13.33 10.68
N VAL A 191 -8.14 13.26 9.95
CA VAL A 191 -7.10 12.25 10.13
C VAL A 191 -6.49 12.28 11.54
N ALA A 192 -6.17 13.46 12.06
CA ALA A 192 -5.63 13.66 13.40
C ALA A 192 -6.58 13.23 14.52
N ALA A 193 -7.89 13.23 14.26
CA ALA A 193 -8.92 12.77 15.19
C ALA A 193 -9.05 11.23 15.18
N VAL A 194 -8.95 10.60 14.01
CA VAL A 194 -9.00 9.12 13.87
C VAL A 194 -7.81 8.46 14.54
N ILE A 195 -6.60 9.01 14.36
CA ILE A 195 -5.37 8.44 14.97
C ILE A 195 -5.37 8.58 16.49
N ARG A 196 -5.79 9.74 17.02
CA ARG A 196 -5.93 9.96 18.47
C ARG A 196 -6.97 9.04 19.12
N GLY A 197 -8.02 8.65 18.41
CA GLY A 197 -9.06 7.75 18.93
C GLY A 197 -8.65 6.28 18.98
N ARG A 198 -7.67 5.85 18.19
CA ARG A 198 -7.32 4.42 18.01
C ARG A 198 -6.01 3.99 18.69
N PHE A 199 -5.06 4.92 18.85
CA PHE A 199 -3.77 4.68 19.51
C PHE A 199 -3.57 5.49 20.81
N GLY A 200 -4.58 6.26 21.22
CA GLY A 200 -4.57 7.07 22.44
C GLY A 200 -5.08 6.34 23.69
N ARG A 201 -4.70 5.08 23.88
CA ARG A 201 -4.87 4.35 25.16
C ARG A 201 -3.58 3.65 25.53
#